data_AF-A0A1A9B4G1-F1
#
_entry.id   AF-A0A1A9B4G1-F1
#
_cell.length_a   1.000
_cell.length_b   1.000
_cell.length_c   1.000
_cell.angle_alpha   90.00
_cell.angle_beta   90.00
_cell.angle_gamma   90.00
#
_symmetry.space_group_name_H-M   'P 1'
#
loop_
_entity.id
_entity.type
_entity.pdbx_description
1 polymer ?
#
loop_
_entity_poly.entity_id
_entity_poly.type
_entity_poly.pdbx_seq_one_letter_code
_entity_poly.pdbx_strand_id
1 'polypeptide(L)'
;MTGPRRRGRPAWEADLAARQARTPTEAAERARRGRALVEAALAGDAPPEAAERSEPSPPAGYEYVACVGCYRPVWGLPGSRCPACKPATPGGTP
;
A
#
# COMPACT_ATOMS: atom_id res chain seq x y z
N MET A 1 -10.73 -15.92 -29.89
CA MET A 1 -9.56 -16.48 -29.17
C MET A 1 -9.03 -15.41 -28.25
N THR A 2 -9.37 -15.47 -26.96
CA THR A 2 -8.96 -14.48 -25.96
C THR A 2 -7.63 -14.94 -25.38
N GLY A 3 -6.53 -14.29 -25.74
CA GLY A 3 -5.20 -14.63 -25.23
C GLY A 3 -5.15 -14.58 -23.70
N PRO A 4 -4.28 -15.37 -23.05
CA PRO A 4 -4.20 -15.42 -21.60
C PRO A 4 -3.83 -14.04 -21.06
N ARG A 5 -4.74 -13.45 -20.27
CA ARG A 5 -4.49 -12.24 -19.50
C ARG A 5 -3.28 -12.51 -18.61
N ARG A 6 -2.11 -11.92 -18.94
CA ARG A 6 -0.94 -11.93 -18.05
C ARG A 6 -1.39 -11.32 -16.73
N ARG A 7 -1.60 -12.15 -15.71
CA ARG A 7 -1.74 -11.67 -14.34
C ARG A 7 -0.37 -11.08 -13.98
N GLY A 8 -0.29 -9.76 -13.87
CA GLY A 8 0.89 -9.12 -13.29
C GLY A 8 1.15 -9.73 -11.91
N ARG A 9 2.42 -9.79 -11.50
CA ARG A 9 2.78 -10.25 -10.16
C ARG A 9 1.94 -9.52 -9.10
N PRO A 10 1.47 -10.19 -8.04
CA PRO A 10 0.92 -9.53 -6.87
C PRO A 10 1.89 -8.44 -6.36
N ALA A 11 1.34 -7.34 -5.83
CA ALA A 11 2.14 -6.19 -5.41
C ALA A 11 3.25 -6.54 -4.40
N TRP A 12 2.98 -7.48 -3.49
CA TRP A 12 3.95 -7.97 -2.51
C TRP A 12 5.14 -8.69 -3.16
N GLU A 13 4.91 -9.41 -4.27
CA GLU A 13 5.95 -10.16 -4.97
C GLU A 13 6.84 -9.21 -5.81
N ALA A 14 6.26 -8.12 -6.32
CA ALA A 14 7.00 -7.05 -6.98
C ALA A 14 7.88 -6.27 -5.98
N ASP A 15 7.35 -5.99 -4.78
CA ASP A 15 8.10 -5.33 -3.71
C ASP A 15 9.28 -6.18 -3.20
N LEU A 16 9.07 -7.49 -2.99
CA LEU A 16 10.17 -8.41 -2.66
C LEU A 16 11.24 -8.45 -3.75
N ALA A 17 10.83 -8.54 -5.02
CA ALA A 17 11.76 -8.56 -6.15
C ALA A 17 12.55 -7.24 -6.30
N ALA A 18 11.96 -6.11 -5.92
CA ALA A 18 12.64 -4.81 -5.90
C ALA A 18 13.69 -4.71 -4.78
N ARG A 19 13.49 -5.41 -3.66
CA ARG A 19 14.40 -5.40 -2.49
C ARG A 19 15.54 -6.43 -2.58
N GLN A 20 15.43 -7.39 -3.49
CA GLN A 20 16.41 -8.46 -3.65
C GLN A 20 17.69 -7.94 -4.31
N ALA A 21 18.85 -8.17 -3.65
CA ALA A 21 20.15 -7.91 -4.25
C ALA A 21 20.39 -8.90 -5.41
N ARG A 22 20.84 -8.40 -6.55
CA ARG A 22 21.04 -9.19 -7.77
C ARG A 22 22.49 -9.59 -7.98
N THR A 23 23.42 -8.97 -7.25
CA THR A 23 24.86 -9.26 -7.33
C THR A 23 25.50 -9.42 -5.94
N PRO A 24 26.65 -10.10 -5.84
CA PRO A 24 27.41 -10.18 -4.59
C PRO A 24 27.84 -8.81 -4.05
N THR A 25 28.21 -7.88 -4.92
CA THR A 25 28.62 -6.52 -4.54
C THR A 25 27.45 -5.73 -3.93
N GLU A 26 26.27 -5.79 -4.54
CA GLU A 26 25.05 -5.18 -4.00
C GLU A 26 24.65 -5.77 -2.65
N ALA A 27 24.80 -7.10 -2.49
CA ALA A 27 24.56 -7.78 -1.22
C ALA A 27 25.52 -7.28 -0.12
N ALA A 28 26.81 -7.15 -0.45
CA ALA A 28 27.82 -6.63 0.47
C ALA A 28 27.56 -5.16 0.86
N GLU A 29 27.19 -4.31 -0.10
CA GLU A 29 26.81 -2.92 0.15
C GLU A 29 25.56 -2.80 1.03
N ARG A 30 24.55 -3.64 0.77
CA ARG A 30 23.34 -3.69 1.59
C ARG A 30 23.66 -4.13 3.02
N ALA A 31 24.51 -5.14 3.19
CA ALA A 31 24.94 -5.61 4.51
C ALA A 31 25.70 -4.51 5.27
N ARG A 32 26.62 -3.79 4.61
CA ARG A 32 27.35 -2.66 5.22
C ARG A 32 26.40 -1.55 5.67
N ARG A 33 25.47 -1.13 4.81
CA ARG A 33 24.46 -0.11 5.17
C ARG A 33 23.56 -0.56 6.30
N GLY A 34 23.10 -1.81 6.27
CA GLY A 34 22.27 -2.39 7.34
C GLY A 34 22.99 -2.39 8.67
N ARG A 35 24.27 -2.79 8.70
CA ARG A 35 25.09 -2.74 9.91
C ARG A 35 25.27 -1.31 10.43
N ALA A 36 25.56 -0.35 9.55
CA ALA A 36 25.70 1.06 9.95
C ALA A 36 24.43 1.61 10.62
N LEU A 37 23.25 1.26 10.11
CA LEU A 37 21.96 1.64 10.73
C LEU A 37 21.77 1.02 12.11
N VAL A 38 22.17 -0.25 12.31
CA VAL A 38 22.10 -0.91 13.62
C VAL A 38 23.06 -0.27 14.61
N GLU A 39 24.30 -0.01 14.21
CA GLU A 39 25.30 0.63 15.08
C GLU A 39 24.85 2.05 15.49
N ALA A 40 24.27 2.83 14.56
CA ALA A 40 23.69 4.15 14.86
C ALA A 40 22.54 4.04 15.88
N ALA A 41 21.62 3.10 15.69
CA ALA A 41 20.52 2.88 16.64
C ALA A 41 21.03 2.45 18.03
N LEU A 42 22.08 1.62 18.09
CA LEU A 42 22.72 1.24 19.35
C LEU A 42 23.47 2.41 20.01
N ALA A 43 23.99 3.35 19.23
CA ALA A 43 24.59 4.59 19.72
C ALA A 43 23.54 5.60 20.24
N GLY A 44 22.25 5.31 20.07
CA GLY A 44 21.16 6.20 20.46
C GLY A 44 20.85 7.27 19.43
N ASP A 45 21.41 7.18 18.22
CA ASP A 45 21.04 8.07 17.13
C ASP A 45 19.61 7.75 16.68
N ALA A 46 18.77 8.78 16.64
CA ALA A 46 17.46 8.64 16.03
C ALA A 46 17.65 8.32 14.54
N PRO A 47 16.95 7.31 13.99
CA PRO A 47 16.97 7.10 12.55
C PRO A 47 16.51 8.40 11.86
N PRO A 48 17.07 8.74 10.68
CA PRO A 48 16.59 9.88 9.93
C PRO A 48 15.08 9.70 9.76
N GLU A 49 14.29 10.72 10.13
CA GLU A 49 12.84 10.69 9.99
C GLU A 49 12.54 10.15 8.59
N ALA A 50 12.01 8.92 8.53
CA ALA A 50 11.49 8.41 7.28
C ALA A 50 10.48 9.45 6.85
N ALA A 51 10.66 10.04 5.66
CA ALA A 51 9.70 10.99 5.12
C ALA A 51 8.35 10.28 5.11
N GLU A 52 7.55 10.50 6.15
CA GLU A 52 6.20 10.02 6.22
C GLU A 52 5.54 10.63 4.99
N ARG A 53 5.13 9.77 4.05
CA ARG A 53 4.07 10.21 3.18
C ARG A 53 2.88 10.39 4.10
N SER A 54 2.70 11.62 4.57
CA SER A 54 1.47 12.08 5.16
C SER A 54 0.43 11.97 4.04
N GLU A 55 -0.12 10.77 3.86
CA GLU A 55 -1.40 10.66 3.18
C GLU A 55 -2.35 11.56 3.97
N PRO A 56 -3.07 12.48 3.30
CA PRO A 56 -3.89 13.45 3.98
C PRO A 56 -4.86 12.70 4.88
N SER A 57 -4.77 12.96 6.20
CA SER A 57 -5.70 12.40 7.16
C SER A 57 -7.10 12.83 6.73
N PRO A 58 -8.06 11.90 6.65
CA PRO A 58 -9.39 12.21 6.16
C PRO A 58 -10.08 13.21 7.10
N PRO A 59 -11.13 13.91 6.64
CA PRO A 59 -11.92 14.78 7.50
C PRO A 59 -12.43 14.04 8.74
N ALA A 60 -12.59 14.76 9.85
CA ALA A 60 -13.07 14.17 11.10
C ALA A 60 -14.39 13.40 10.92
N GLY A 61 -14.48 12.22 11.53
CA GLY A 61 -15.66 11.35 11.48
C GLY A 61 -15.68 10.34 10.31
N TYR A 62 -14.74 10.44 9.37
CA TYR A 62 -14.58 9.42 8.33
C TYR A 62 -13.87 8.19 8.90
N GLU A 63 -14.43 7.02 8.63
CA GLU A 63 -13.86 5.74 9.01
C GLU A 63 -13.37 5.00 7.77
N TYR A 64 -12.32 4.18 7.96
CA TYR A 64 -11.82 3.32 6.89
C TYR A 64 -12.63 2.03 6.88
N VAL A 65 -13.58 1.93 5.95
CA VAL A 65 -14.57 0.84 5.89
C VAL A 65 -14.53 0.12 4.55
N ALA A 66 -14.92 -1.16 4.53
CA ALA A 66 -15.11 -1.90 3.30
C ALA A 66 -16.53 -1.69 2.75
N CYS A 67 -16.64 -1.31 1.47
CA CYS A 67 -17.94 -1.19 0.83
C CYS A 67 -18.65 -2.55 0.73
N VAL A 68 -19.91 -2.63 1.14
CA VAL A 68 -20.73 -3.86 1.02
C VAL A 68 -20.99 -4.30 -0.42
N GLY A 69 -20.93 -3.40 -1.40
CA GLY A 69 -21.22 -3.69 -2.81
C GLY A 69 -20.02 -4.15 -3.61
N CYS A 70 -18.86 -3.49 -3.46
CA CYS A 70 -17.66 -3.79 -4.24
C CYS A 70 -16.47 -4.30 -3.40
N TYR A 71 -16.62 -4.40 -2.08
CA TYR A 71 -15.61 -4.84 -1.12
C TYR A 71 -14.29 -4.04 -1.14
N ARG A 72 -14.26 -2.90 -1.83
CA ARG A 72 -13.10 -2.01 -1.81
C ARG A 72 -13.06 -1.21 -0.51
N PRO A 73 -11.88 -1.05 0.10
CA PRO A 73 -11.72 -0.19 1.25
C PRO A 73 -11.83 1.27 0.82
N VAL A 74 -12.58 2.06 1.57
CA VAL A 74 -12.84 3.47 1.30
C VAL A 74 -12.92 4.26 2.61
N TRP A 75 -12.52 5.52 2.57
CA TRP A 75 -12.88 6.48 3.60
C TRP A 75 -14.34 6.90 3.40
N GLY A 76 -15.18 6.71 4.40
CA GLY A 76 -16.59 7.07 4.31
C GLY A 76 -17.24 7.29 5.68
N LEU A 77 -18.35 8.02 5.67
CA LEU A 77 -19.24 8.10 6.82
C LEU A 77 -20.14 6.85 6.87
N PRO A 78 -20.59 6.41 8.06
CA PRO A 78 -21.62 5.38 8.19
C PRO A 78 -22.85 5.73 7.34
N GLY A 79 -23.33 4.78 6.52
CA GLY A 79 -24.47 4.99 5.62
C GLY A 79 -24.18 5.78 4.33
N SER A 80 -22.94 6.22 4.10
CA SER A 80 -22.56 6.89 2.85
C SER A 80 -22.49 5.92 1.66
N ARG A 81 -22.68 6.45 0.44
CA ARG A 81 -22.53 5.68 -0.80
C ARG A 81 -21.06 5.53 -1.15
N CYS A 82 -20.67 4.33 -1.56
CA CYS A 82 -19.32 4.11 -2.06
C CYS A 82 -19.11 4.81 -3.41
N PRO A 83 -18.09 5.67 -3.56
CA PRO A 83 -17.84 6.41 -4.80
C PRO A 83 -17.34 5.50 -5.94
N ALA A 84 -16.80 4.32 -5.61
CA ALA A 84 -16.33 3.34 -6.59
C ALA A 84 -17.46 2.48 -7.18
N CYS A 85 -18.59 2.37 -6.46
CA CYS A 85 -19.77 1.71 -6.98
C CYS A 85 -20.46 2.63 -8.00
N LYS A 86 -20.82 2.11 -9.17
CA LYS A 86 -21.68 2.85 -10.10
C LYS A 86 -23.00 3.18 -9.39
N PRO A 87 -23.55 4.39 -9.53
CA PRO A 87 -24.88 4.68 -9.03
C PRO A 87 -25.87 3.70 -9.64
N ALA A 88 -26.73 3.10 -8.81
CA ALA A 88 -27.85 2.31 -9.28
C ALA A 88 -28.67 3.21 -10.21
N THR A 89 -28.84 2.77 -11.46
CA THR A 89 -29.70 3.46 -12.42
C THR A 89 -31.12 3.43 -11.83
N PRO A 90 -31.82 4.56 -11.69
CA PRO A 90 -33.18 4.57 -11.19
C PRO A 90 -34.08 3.96 -12.27
N GLY A 91 -34.29 2.65 -12.23
CA GLY A 91 -35.01 1.95 -13.30
C GLY A 91 -35.23 0.45 -13.08
N GLY A 92 -35.24 -0.03 -11.84
CA GLY A 92 -35.66 -1.39 -11.51
C GLY A 92 -36.65 -1.34 -10.37
N THR A 93 -37.94 -1.32 -10.72
CA THR A 93 -39.10 -1.53 -9.83
C THR A 93 -39.02 -2.93 -9.16
N PRO A 94 -39.72 -3.15 -8.03
CA PRO A 94 -39.38 -4.10 -6.96
C PRO A 94 -39.41 -5.58 -7.35
#